data_AF-A0ABD0K7E3-F1
#
_entry.id   AF-A0ABD0K7E3-F1
#
_cell.length_a   1.000
_cell.length_b   1.000
_cell.length_c   1.000
_cell.angle_alpha   90.00
_cell.angle_beta   90.00
_cell.angle_gamma   90.00
#
_symmetry.space_group_name_H-M   'P 1'
#
loop_
_entity.id
_entity.type
_entity.pdbx_description
1 polymer ?
#
loop_
_entity_poly.entity_id
_entity_poly.type
_entity_poly.pdbx_seq_one_letter_code
_entity_poly.pdbx_strand_id
1 'polypeptide(L)'
;MAGCVEILRREFKRKNLGFTGVREERFCASQWRWPGWVYLTYRLVLAFYLLFWLGYTSGNFHGGKRGSGWTWGAALTNWTYALLAVYATWHLIATIIHYTQVTVNPPESSSESSSCWRRPSEDFHNALFTELNEGLYERVTEEAGGRGTSTTSARDRLDTSRPAWYLCVVWILYSAVSSFAVIVTVVYFAVLHDWTEVIDVSNLQVHAFNSLLVFLEHSVSAIPYRLLHVVYPLLYGLLYLLFSLYYWTTDHRKVVYPILDWNKPWIIAVCIISIGFVLLPLCHGFYFLLYKGRMALYRRNFLFCRV
;
A
#
# COMPACT_ATOMS: atom_id res chain seq x y z
N MET A 1 25.91 8.51 7.24
CA MET A 1 25.25 9.30 6.18
C MET A 1 25.33 8.66 4.79
N ALA A 2 26.48 8.11 4.36
CA ALA A 2 26.66 7.51 3.03
C ALA A 2 25.59 6.44 2.65
N GLY A 3 25.17 5.60 3.61
CA GLY A 3 24.15 4.56 3.34
C GLY A 3 22.74 5.10 3.06
N CYS A 4 22.31 6.18 3.72
CA CYS A 4 20.98 6.76 3.50
C CYS A 4 20.87 7.45 2.14
N VAL A 5 21.92 8.17 1.74
CA VAL A 5 22.01 8.83 0.43
C VAL A 5 21.96 7.80 -0.69
N GLU A 6 22.67 6.68 -0.54
CA GLU A 6 22.67 5.61 -1.53
C GLU A 6 21.30 4.93 -1.66
N ILE A 7 20.61 4.69 -0.54
CA ILE A 7 19.22 4.18 -0.55
C ILE A 7 18.32 5.13 -1.34
N LEU A 8 18.35 6.44 -1.05
CA LEU A 8 17.54 7.42 -1.76
C LEU A 8 17.91 7.48 -3.25
N ARG A 9 19.21 7.50 -3.58
CA ARG A 9 19.68 7.50 -4.97
C ARG A 9 19.17 6.30 -5.76
N ARG A 10 19.09 5.13 -5.13
CA ARG A 10 18.51 3.92 -5.75
C ARG A 10 17.02 4.06 -5.96
N GLU A 11 16.28 4.64 -5.02
CA GLU A 11 14.84 4.83 -5.14
C GLU A 11 14.47 5.78 -6.27
N PHE A 12 15.21 6.88 -6.46
CA PHE A 12 14.94 7.89 -7.49
C PHE A 12 15.38 7.50 -8.92
N LYS A 13 15.48 6.20 -9.22
CA LYS A 13 15.69 5.70 -10.58
C LYS A 13 14.36 5.60 -11.33
N ARG A 14 14.33 6.02 -12.60
CA ARG A 14 13.12 5.97 -13.45
C ARG A 14 12.45 4.59 -13.48
N LYS A 15 13.23 3.49 -13.39
CA LYS A 15 12.69 2.12 -13.33
C LYS A 15 11.74 1.89 -12.14
N ASN A 16 11.95 2.58 -11.02
CA ASN A 16 11.12 2.45 -9.82
C ASN A 16 9.80 3.20 -9.91
N LEU A 17 9.62 4.08 -10.90
CA LEU A 17 8.29 4.60 -11.23
C LEU A 17 7.41 3.48 -11.82
N GLY A 18 8.02 2.55 -12.56
CA GLY A 18 7.38 1.35 -13.07
C GLY A 18 7.23 0.24 -12.01
N PHE A 19 6.94 -0.96 -12.50
CA PHE A 19 6.66 -2.14 -11.66
C PHE A 19 7.75 -3.22 -11.74
N THR A 20 8.86 -2.97 -12.44
CA THR A 20 9.90 -4.00 -12.64
C THR A 20 10.79 -4.21 -11.41
N GLY A 21 11.56 -5.29 -11.37
CA GLY A 21 12.56 -5.51 -10.31
C GLY A 21 11.98 -6.04 -8.99
N VAL A 22 10.78 -6.65 -9.03
CA VAL A 22 10.14 -7.26 -7.87
C VAL A 22 9.61 -8.63 -8.24
N ARG A 23 9.90 -9.61 -7.40
CA ARG A 23 9.38 -10.97 -7.49
C ARG A 23 7.87 -11.01 -7.20
N GLU A 24 7.11 -11.69 -8.05
CA GLU A 24 5.65 -11.79 -7.95
C GLU A 24 5.19 -12.40 -6.62
N GLU A 25 5.97 -13.35 -6.11
CA GLU A 25 5.64 -14.07 -4.89
C GLU A 25 5.65 -13.14 -3.66
N ARG A 26 6.27 -11.95 -3.74
CA ARG A 26 6.21 -10.94 -2.65
C ARG A 26 4.82 -10.39 -2.42
N PHE A 27 3.99 -10.33 -3.45
CA PHE A 27 2.62 -9.86 -3.32
C PHE A 27 1.76 -10.91 -2.62
N CYS A 28 2.04 -12.17 -2.88
CA CYS A 28 1.27 -13.30 -2.39
C CYS A 28 1.88 -13.98 -1.14
N ALA A 29 2.82 -13.33 -0.46
CA ALA A 29 3.51 -13.87 0.71
C ALA A 29 3.46 -12.93 1.92
N SER A 30 3.44 -13.56 3.11
CA SER A 30 3.67 -12.87 4.38
C SER A 30 5.15 -12.53 4.54
N GLN A 31 5.42 -11.39 5.18
CA GLN A 31 6.74 -10.96 5.62
C GLN A 31 7.41 -11.94 6.60
N TRP A 32 6.60 -12.75 7.30
CA TRP A 32 7.00 -13.57 8.45
C TRP A 32 7.05 -15.07 8.15
N ARG A 33 7.25 -15.47 6.88
CA ARG A 33 7.30 -16.89 6.47
C ARG A 33 6.07 -17.70 6.89
N TRP A 34 4.90 -17.08 6.91
CA TRP A 34 3.68 -17.83 7.19
C TRP A 34 3.44 -18.88 6.10
N PRO A 35 2.89 -20.06 6.44
CA PRO A 35 2.34 -20.97 5.45
C PRO A 35 1.30 -20.22 4.59
N GLY A 36 1.28 -20.46 3.28
CA GLY A 36 0.43 -19.63 2.42
C GLY A 36 -1.07 -19.81 2.65
N TRP A 37 -1.52 -20.95 3.21
CA TRP A 37 -2.92 -21.08 3.65
C TRP A 37 -3.26 -20.09 4.76
N VAL A 38 -2.34 -19.82 5.71
CA VAL A 38 -2.54 -18.82 6.78
C VAL A 38 -2.64 -17.42 6.19
N TYR A 39 -1.75 -17.09 5.25
CA TYR A 39 -1.79 -15.80 4.57
C TYR A 39 -3.08 -15.62 3.74
N LEU A 40 -3.55 -16.67 3.07
CA LEU A 40 -4.82 -16.65 2.35
C LEU A 40 -6.02 -16.47 3.29
N THR A 41 -6.03 -17.12 4.46
CA THR A 41 -7.05 -16.89 5.49
C THR A 41 -7.04 -15.45 5.98
N TYR A 42 -5.86 -14.85 6.22
CA TYR A 42 -5.74 -13.44 6.57
C TYR A 42 -6.37 -12.52 5.50
N ARG A 43 -6.06 -12.78 4.22
CA ARG A 43 -6.65 -12.04 3.08
C ARG A 43 -8.18 -12.14 3.05
N LEU A 44 -8.69 -13.36 3.27
CA LEU A 44 -10.11 -13.65 3.30
C LEU A 44 -10.81 -12.86 4.41
N VAL A 45 -10.31 -12.97 5.64
CA VAL A 45 -10.88 -12.29 6.81
C VAL A 45 -10.87 -10.77 6.62
N LEU A 46 -9.76 -10.20 6.12
CA LEU A 46 -9.65 -8.76 5.88
C LEU A 46 -10.66 -8.28 4.83
N ALA A 47 -10.80 -8.99 3.71
CA ALA A 47 -11.75 -8.63 2.67
C ALA A 47 -13.21 -8.69 3.17
N PHE A 48 -13.60 -9.76 3.86
CA PHE A 48 -14.95 -9.89 4.42
C PHE A 48 -15.24 -8.83 5.48
N TYR A 49 -14.29 -8.55 6.37
CA TYR A 49 -14.43 -7.50 7.38
C TYR A 49 -14.71 -6.14 6.74
N LEU A 50 -13.90 -5.75 5.75
CA LEU A 50 -14.02 -4.46 5.08
C LEU A 50 -15.32 -4.36 4.28
N LEU A 51 -15.73 -5.43 3.58
CA LEU A 51 -17.00 -5.45 2.84
C LEU A 51 -18.21 -5.37 3.78
N PHE A 52 -18.18 -6.06 4.92
CA PHE A 52 -19.23 -5.97 5.94
C PHE A 52 -19.38 -4.53 6.43
N TRP A 53 -18.29 -3.90 6.86
CA TRP A 53 -18.34 -2.53 7.38
C TRP A 53 -18.66 -1.49 6.29
N LEU A 54 -18.23 -1.70 5.05
CA LEU A 54 -18.61 -0.86 3.92
C LEU A 54 -20.13 -0.90 3.68
N GLY A 55 -20.73 -2.10 3.70
CA GLY A 55 -22.17 -2.29 3.61
C GLY A 55 -22.92 -1.72 4.82
N TYR A 56 -22.41 -1.94 6.02
CA TYR A 56 -23.01 -1.43 7.26
C TYR A 56 -23.02 0.09 7.31
N THR A 57 -21.88 0.74 7.04
CA THR A 57 -21.75 2.21 7.13
C THR A 57 -22.53 2.91 6.03
N SER A 58 -22.63 2.32 4.83
CA SER A 58 -23.46 2.86 3.74
C SER A 58 -24.95 2.64 3.97
N GLY A 59 -25.37 1.46 4.43
CA GLY A 59 -26.77 1.11 4.68
C GLY A 59 -27.38 1.84 5.88
N ASN A 60 -26.58 2.11 6.93
CA ASN A 60 -27.00 2.87 8.10
C ASN A 60 -26.71 4.37 7.99
N PHE A 61 -26.34 4.86 6.81
CA PHE A 61 -26.11 6.28 6.61
C PHE A 61 -27.44 7.03 6.55
N HIS A 62 -27.80 7.65 7.68
CA HIS A 62 -28.92 8.57 7.75
C HIS A 62 -28.38 9.96 7.42
N GLY A 63 -28.61 10.41 6.18
CA GLY A 63 -28.06 11.66 5.63
C GLY A 63 -28.08 12.80 6.65
N GLY A 64 -26.92 13.43 6.87
CA GLY A 64 -26.76 14.49 7.86
C GLY A 64 -27.82 15.58 7.70
N LYS A 65 -28.36 16.08 8.83
CA LYS A 65 -29.38 17.13 9.00
C LYS A 65 -30.29 17.35 7.76
N ARG A 66 -31.55 16.90 7.89
CA ARG A 66 -32.68 17.09 6.96
C ARG A 66 -32.52 18.37 6.11
N GLY A 67 -32.16 18.24 4.84
CA GLY A 67 -32.00 19.36 3.88
C GLY A 67 -30.60 19.59 3.30
N SER A 68 -29.55 18.93 3.80
CA SER A 68 -28.16 19.13 3.32
C SER A 68 -27.84 18.48 1.96
N GLY A 69 -28.66 17.52 1.49
CA GLY A 69 -28.39 16.77 0.26
C GLY A 69 -27.12 15.89 0.31
N TRP A 70 -26.55 15.70 1.50
CA TRP A 70 -25.30 14.98 1.72
C TRP A 70 -25.51 13.47 1.54
N THR A 71 -24.73 12.85 0.66
CA THR A 71 -24.77 11.40 0.42
C THR A 71 -23.56 10.74 1.03
N TRP A 72 -23.69 9.47 1.46
CA TRP A 72 -22.56 8.68 1.97
C TRP A 72 -21.39 8.70 0.98
N GLY A 73 -21.69 8.59 -0.33
CA GLY A 73 -20.70 8.64 -1.40
C GLY A 73 -20.08 10.00 -1.68
N ALA A 74 -20.43 11.08 -0.97
CA ALA A 74 -19.76 12.37 -1.13
C ALA A 74 -18.47 12.49 -0.30
N ALA A 75 -18.41 11.78 0.84
CA ALA A 75 -17.31 11.90 1.79
C ALA A 75 -16.03 11.20 1.29
N LEU A 76 -14.88 11.89 1.36
CA LEU A 76 -13.57 11.33 1.02
C LEU A 76 -13.21 10.12 1.89
N THR A 77 -13.65 10.14 3.13
CA THR A 77 -13.40 9.07 4.11
C THR A 77 -14.08 7.77 3.67
N ASN A 78 -15.31 7.88 3.18
CA ASN A 78 -16.06 6.77 2.59
C ASN A 78 -15.44 6.29 1.27
N TRP A 79 -14.97 7.21 0.41
CA TRP A 79 -14.17 6.84 -0.77
C TRP A 79 -12.89 6.08 -0.40
N THR A 80 -12.21 6.49 0.67
CA THR A 80 -10.94 5.88 1.10
C THR A 80 -11.19 4.51 1.72
N TYR A 81 -12.27 4.36 2.49
CA TYR A 81 -12.69 3.07 3.03
C TYR A 81 -13.14 2.10 1.92
N ALA A 82 -13.88 2.59 0.91
CA ALA A 82 -14.22 1.83 -0.28
C ALA A 82 -12.97 1.41 -1.06
N LEU A 83 -11.99 2.30 -1.23
CA LEU A 83 -10.71 1.98 -1.86
C LEU A 83 -9.96 0.88 -1.08
N LEU A 84 -9.98 0.91 0.25
CA LEU A 84 -9.41 -0.15 1.10
C LEU A 84 -10.13 -1.49 0.91
N ALA A 85 -11.46 -1.49 0.84
CA ALA A 85 -12.25 -2.70 0.57
C ALA A 85 -11.97 -3.27 -0.84
N VAL A 86 -11.88 -2.40 -1.86
CA VAL A 86 -11.50 -2.78 -3.23
C VAL A 86 -10.10 -3.37 -3.24
N TYR A 87 -9.14 -2.73 -2.58
CA TYR A 87 -7.78 -3.25 -2.42
C TYR A 87 -7.79 -4.65 -1.80
N ALA A 88 -8.41 -4.83 -0.64
CA ALA A 88 -8.40 -6.10 0.08
C ALA A 88 -9.06 -7.22 -0.74
N THR A 89 -10.19 -6.92 -1.38
CA THR A 89 -10.90 -7.88 -2.25
C THR A 89 -10.07 -8.23 -3.47
N TRP A 90 -9.51 -7.24 -4.15
CA TRP A 90 -8.65 -7.46 -5.32
C TRP A 90 -7.40 -8.26 -4.95
N HIS A 91 -6.80 -7.98 -3.80
CA HIS A 91 -5.62 -8.68 -3.32
C HIS A 91 -5.90 -10.13 -2.93
N LEU A 92 -7.07 -10.42 -2.35
CA LEU A 92 -7.54 -11.79 -2.16
C LEU A 92 -7.64 -12.53 -3.50
N ILE A 93 -8.32 -11.93 -4.49
CA ILE A 93 -8.50 -12.52 -5.82
C ILE A 93 -7.14 -12.77 -6.50
N ALA A 94 -6.25 -11.78 -6.48
CA ALA A 94 -4.89 -11.88 -7.03
C ALA A 94 -4.07 -13.00 -6.36
N THR A 95 -4.20 -13.17 -5.05
CA THR A 95 -3.52 -14.25 -4.31
C THR A 95 -4.06 -15.61 -4.73
N ILE A 96 -5.38 -15.76 -4.88
CA ILE A 96 -6.03 -17.01 -5.35
C ILE A 96 -5.59 -17.33 -6.78
N ILE A 97 -5.59 -16.34 -7.69
CA ILE A 97 -5.12 -16.51 -9.07
C ILE A 97 -3.67 -17.01 -9.07
N HIS A 98 -2.78 -16.34 -8.33
CA HIS A 98 -1.37 -16.73 -8.25
C HIS A 98 -1.19 -18.14 -7.69
N TYR A 99 -1.86 -18.48 -6.58
CA TYR A 99 -1.78 -19.82 -5.99
C TYR A 99 -2.29 -20.90 -6.94
N THR A 100 -3.36 -20.62 -7.67
CA THR A 100 -3.93 -21.54 -8.67
C THR A 100 -2.96 -21.72 -9.83
N GLN A 101 -2.37 -20.65 -10.36
CA GLN A 101 -1.39 -20.70 -11.44
C GLN A 101 -0.16 -21.53 -11.06
N VAL A 102 0.39 -21.32 -9.85
CA VAL A 102 1.55 -22.08 -9.34
C VAL A 102 1.20 -23.55 -9.09
N THR A 103 -0.04 -23.85 -8.68
CA THR A 103 -0.49 -25.24 -8.44
C THR A 103 -0.73 -25.99 -9.76
N VAL A 104 -1.30 -25.33 -10.77
CA VAL A 104 -1.60 -25.94 -12.07
C VAL A 104 -0.35 -26.06 -12.95
N ASN A 105 0.50 -25.04 -12.94
CA ASN A 105 1.73 -24.98 -13.75
C ASN A 105 2.94 -24.78 -12.83
N PRO A 106 3.40 -25.84 -12.13
CA PRO A 106 4.57 -25.74 -11.26
C PRO A 106 5.81 -25.36 -12.09
N PRO A 107 6.68 -24.45 -11.59
CA PRO A 107 7.90 -24.08 -12.31
C PRO A 107 8.82 -25.28 -12.51
N GLU A 108 9.39 -25.45 -13.70
CA GLU A 108 10.30 -26.57 -14.03
C GLU A 108 11.52 -26.69 -13.08
N SER A 109 11.92 -25.59 -12.44
CA SER A 109 13.05 -25.53 -11.49
C SER A 109 12.64 -25.68 -10.03
N SER A 110 11.36 -25.96 -9.74
CA SER A 110 10.90 -25.98 -8.37
C SER A 110 11.22 -27.29 -7.64
N SER A 111 12.18 -27.23 -6.72
CA SER A 111 12.25 -28.17 -5.61
C SER A 111 10.97 -28.08 -4.76
N GLU A 112 10.70 -29.09 -3.92
CA GLU A 112 9.55 -29.16 -2.98
C GLU A 112 9.30 -27.88 -2.14
N SER A 113 10.29 -26.97 -2.10
CA SER A 113 10.27 -25.65 -1.49
C SER A 113 9.30 -24.62 -2.12
N SER A 114 8.69 -24.87 -3.29
CA SER A 114 7.86 -23.88 -4.02
C SER A 114 6.37 -23.92 -3.73
N SER A 115 5.88 -24.90 -2.97
CA SER A 115 4.44 -25.06 -2.74
C SER A 115 3.88 -23.83 -2.03
N CYS A 116 3.01 -23.08 -2.71
CA CYS A 116 2.36 -21.88 -2.18
C CYS A 116 1.52 -22.17 -0.93
N TRP A 117 1.15 -23.42 -0.68
CA TRP A 117 0.35 -23.82 0.48
C TRP A 117 1.20 -24.08 1.73
N ARG A 118 2.47 -24.45 1.58
CA ARG A 118 3.36 -24.80 2.69
C ARG A 118 4.13 -23.59 3.20
N ARG A 119 4.77 -23.77 4.36
CA ARG A 119 5.75 -22.79 4.87
C ARG A 119 6.93 -22.74 3.89
N PRO A 120 7.31 -21.56 3.37
CA PRO A 120 8.47 -21.45 2.50
C PRO A 120 9.78 -21.83 3.22
N SER A 121 10.70 -22.48 2.50
CA SER A 121 12.07 -22.68 2.99
C SER A 121 12.74 -21.34 3.29
N GLU A 122 13.73 -21.34 4.17
CA GLU A 122 14.41 -20.11 4.56
C GLU A 122 15.07 -19.46 3.34
N ASP A 123 15.82 -20.25 2.57
CA ASP A 123 16.55 -19.77 1.41
C ASP A 123 15.62 -19.20 0.33
N PHE A 124 14.50 -19.87 0.04
CA PHE A 124 13.52 -19.35 -0.91
C PHE A 124 12.90 -18.04 -0.42
N HIS A 125 12.48 -17.97 0.85
CA HIS A 125 11.89 -16.76 1.41
C HIS A 125 12.89 -15.60 1.41
N ASN A 126 14.15 -15.85 1.75
CA ASN A 126 15.20 -14.84 1.70
C ASN A 126 15.46 -14.35 0.27
N ALA A 127 15.40 -15.26 -0.70
CA ALA A 127 15.50 -14.90 -2.11
C ALA A 127 14.30 -14.07 -2.61
N LEU A 128 13.18 -13.97 -1.88
CA LEU A 128 12.10 -13.04 -2.22
C LEU A 128 12.54 -11.59 -2.04
N PHE A 129 13.43 -11.34 -1.09
CA PHE A 129 13.92 -10.01 -0.74
C PHE A 129 15.29 -9.74 -1.36
N THR A 130 15.49 -10.11 -2.63
CA THR A 130 16.78 -9.96 -3.35
C THR A 130 17.37 -8.55 -3.29
N GLU A 131 16.54 -7.51 -3.19
CA GLU A 131 16.95 -6.12 -2.93
C GLU A 131 17.71 -5.93 -1.59
N LEU A 132 17.52 -6.81 -0.61
CA LEU A 132 18.35 -6.86 0.60
C LEU A 132 19.77 -7.34 0.28
N ASN A 133 19.93 -8.21 -0.70
CA ASN A 133 21.22 -8.82 -1.02
C ASN A 133 22.09 -7.92 -1.89
N GLU A 134 21.54 -6.91 -2.58
CA GLU A 134 22.33 -5.98 -3.41
C GLU A 134 23.50 -5.35 -2.65
N GLY A 135 23.23 -4.77 -1.47
CA GLY A 135 24.28 -4.10 -0.68
C GLY A 135 25.28 -5.05 -0.01
N LEU A 136 24.98 -6.36 0.05
CA LEU A 136 25.91 -7.38 0.51
C LEU A 136 26.78 -7.87 -0.65
N TYR A 137 26.17 -8.13 -1.81
CA TYR A 137 26.86 -8.60 -2.99
C TYR A 137 27.81 -7.56 -3.56
N GLU A 138 27.42 -6.29 -3.61
CA GLU A 138 28.28 -5.21 -4.11
C GLU A 138 29.57 -5.09 -3.29
N ARG A 139 29.47 -5.18 -1.95
CA ARG A 139 30.64 -5.24 -1.06
C ARG A 139 31.51 -6.47 -1.29
N VAL A 140 30.91 -7.66 -1.41
CA VAL A 140 31.67 -8.90 -1.65
C VAL A 140 32.34 -8.90 -3.03
N THR A 141 31.71 -8.28 -4.04
CA THR A 141 32.28 -8.23 -5.40
C THR A 141 33.43 -7.22 -5.48
N GLU A 142 33.36 -6.11 -4.74
CA GLU A 142 34.47 -5.16 -4.57
C GLU A 142 35.66 -5.79 -3.84
N GLU A 143 35.41 -6.63 -2.82
CA GLU A 143 36.47 -7.31 -2.07
C GLU A 143 37.10 -8.49 -2.82
N ALA A 144 36.35 -9.20 -3.68
CA ALA A 144 36.78 -10.48 -4.25
C ALA A 144 37.42 -10.40 -5.66
N GLY A 145 37.46 -9.24 -6.33
CA GLY A 145 38.10 -9.07 -7.64
C GLY A 145 37.60 -10.01 -8.77
N GLY A 146 36.48 -10.71 -8.58
CA GLY A 146 36.06 -11.85 -9.39
C GLY A 146 34.99 -11.55 -10.45
N ARG A 147 35.21 -12.03 -11.68
CA ARG A 147 34.33 -11.87 -12.86
C ARG A 147 33.06 -12.75 -12.75
N GLY A 148 31.96 -12.19 -12.21
CA GLY A 148 30.69 -12.89 -11.96
C GLY A 148 29.68 -12.89 -13.13
N THR A 149 29.88 -13.72 -14.15
CA THR A 149 29.02 -13.79 -15.35
C THR A 149 27.64 -14.43 -15.13
N SER A 150 27.52 -15.44 -14.27
CA SER A 150 26.26 -16.18 -14.04
C SER A 150 25.25 -15.44 -13.16
N THR A 151 25.71 -14.76 -12.11
CA THR A 151 24.88 -13.92 -11.25
C THR A 151 24.35 -12.68 -11.98
N THR A 152 25.14 -12.15 -12.91
CA THR A 152 24.76 -10.99 -13.71
C THR A 152 23.57 -11.29 -14.62
N SER A 153 23.50 -12.47 -15.25
CA SER A 153 22.38 -12.80 -16.14
C SER A 153 21.05 -13.02 -15.41
N ALA A 154 21.07 -13.60 -14.20
CA ALA A 154 19.87 -13.75 -13.39
C ALA A 154 19.37 -12.41 -12.82
N ARG A 155 20.29 -11.50 -12.47
CA ARG A 155 19.97 -10.13 -12.04
C ARG A 155 19.32 -9.33 -13.16
N ASP A 156 19.89 -9.35 -14.35
CA ASP A 156 19.39 -8.61 -15.50
C ASP A 156 17.98 -9.07 -15.90
N ARG A 157 17.70 -10.37 -15.78
CA ARG A 157 16.35 -10.94 -15.95
C ARG A 157 15.35 -10.46 -14.89
N LEU A 158 15.75 -10.35 -13.62
CA LEU A 158 14.89 -9.84 -12.55
C LEU A 158 14.62 -8.33 -12.68
N ASP A 159 15.64 -7.56 -13.05
CA ASP A 159 15.55 -6.11 -13.21
C ASP A 159 14.63 -5.70 -14.38
N THR A 160 14.54 -6.57 -15.39
CA THR A 160 13.67 -6.39 -16.56
C THR A 160 12.30 -7.05 -16.40
N SER A 161 12.16 -8.04 -15.52
CA SER A 161 10.89 -8.72 -15.27
C SER A 161 9.87 -7.81 -14.60
N ARG A 162 8.65 -7.81 -15.14
CA ARG A 162 7.49 -7.11 -14.61
C ARG A 162 6.52 -8.14 -14.02
N PRO A 163 5.99 -7.91 -12.80
CA PRO A 163 4.91 -8.74 -12.26
C PRO A 163 3.70 -8.77 -13.19
N ALA A 164 2.93 -9.86 -13.12
CA ALA A 164 1.64 -9.97 -13.76
C ALA A 164 0.78 -8.73 -13.51
N TRP A 165 0.00 -8.34 -14.53
CA TRP A 165 -0.74 -7.07 -14.52
C TRP A 165 -1.66 -6.93 -13.30
N TYR A 166 -2.26 -8.02 -12.82
CA TYR A 166 -3.15 -8.03 -11.68
C TYR A 166 -2.42 -7.72 -10.36
N LEU A 167 -1.14 -8.08 -10.24
CA LEU A 167 -0.27 -7.70 -9.11
C LEU A 167 0.18 -6.25 -9.21
N CYS A 168 0.36 -5.72 -10.42
CA CYS A 168 0.59 -4.28 -10.60
C CYS A 168 -0.60 -3.47 -10.06
N VAL A 169 -1.85 -3.92 -10.30
CA VAL A 169 -3.06 -3.29 -9.74
C VAL A 169 -3.07 -3.34 -8.21
N VAL A 170 -2.71 -4.48 -7.60
CA VAL A 170 -2.53 -4.58 -6.14
C VAL A 170 -1.58 -3.48 -5.64
N TRP A 171 -0.46 -3.26 -6.35
CA TRP A 171 0.55 -2.29 -5.93
C TRP A 171 0.09 -0.84 -6.04
N ILE A 172 -0.64 -0.51 -7.10
CA ILE A 172 -1.25 0.82 -7.29
C ILE A 172 -2.22 1.11 -6.15
N LEU A 173 -3.15 0.18 -5.91
CA LEU A 173 -4.18 0.31 -4.86
C LEU A 173 -3.54 0.39 -3.47
N TYR A 174 -2.55 -0.47 -3.19
CA TYR A 174 -1.76 -0.45 -1.96
C TYR A 174 -1.10 0.92 -1.74
N SER A 175 -0.44 1.47 -2.76
CA SER A 175 0.23 2.77 -2.64
C SER A 175 -0.74 3.92 -2.35
N ALA A 176 -1.89 3.92 -3.03
CA ALA A 176 -2.93 4.93 -2.86
C ALA A 176 -3.59 4.85 -1.48
N VAL A 177 -4.08 3.67 -1.09
CA VAL A 177 -4.78 3.48 0.18
C VAL A 177 -3.88 3.75 1.38
N SER A 178 -2.59 3.38 1.29
CA SER A 178 -1.68 3.60 2.41
C SER A 178 -1.53 5.06 2.79
N SER A 179 -1.39 5.93 1.80
CA SER A 179 -1.24 7.36 2.06
C SER A 179 -2.57 7.97 2.52
N PHE A 180 -3.67 7.64 1.83
CA PHE A 180 -4.97 8.28 2.10
C PHE A 180 -5.62 7.85 3.39
N ALA A 181 -5.47 6.60 3.84
CA ALA A 181 -6.03 6.17 5.13
C ALA A 181 -5.53 7.04 6.29
N VAL A 182 -4.22 7.34 6.31
CA VAL A 182 -3.63 8.22 7.34
C VAL A 182 -4.04 9.67 7.13
N ILE A 183 -4.04 10.18 5.90
CA ILE A 183 -4.47 11.56 5.60
C ILE A 183 -5.90 11.80 6.10
N VAL A 184 -6.86 10.91 5.78
CA VAL A 184 -8.25 11.10 6.21
C VAL A 184 -8.44 10.96 7.72
N THR A 185 -7.55 10.22 8.38
CA THR A 185 -7.55 10.09 9.85
C THR A 185 -7.03 11.35 10.50
N VAL A 186 -5.86 11.84 10.06
CA VAL A 186 -5.23 13.05 10.59
C VAL A 186 -6.11 14.26 10.34
N VAL A 187 -6.58 14.48 9.11
CA VAL A 187 -7.44 15.62 8.79
C VAL A 187 -8.74 15.58 9.59
N TYR A 188 -9.35 14.40 9.77
CA TYR A 188 -10.55 14.30 10.57
C TYR A 188 -10.31 14.67 12.03
N PHE A 189 -9.42 13.96 12.73
CA PHE A 189 -9.23 14.19 14.16
C PHE A 189 -8.55 15.52 14.50
N ALA A 190 -7.66 16.01 13.63
CA ALA A 190 -6.95 17.26 13.89
C ALA A 190 -7.72 18.52 13.45
N VAL A 191 -8.63 18.41 12.47
CA VAL A 191 -9.23 19.60 11.82
C VAL A 191 -10.76 19.57 11.82
N LEU A 192 -11.40 18.41 11.61
CA LEU A 192 -12.84 18.36 11.34
C LEU A 192 -13.69 17.86 12.51
N HIS A 193 -13.14 17.03 13.39
CA HIS A 193 -13.87 16.44 14.50
C HIS A 193 -14.15 17.48 15.58
N ASP A 194 -15.42 17.61 15.97
CA ASP A 194 -15.82 18.37 17.14
C ASP A 194 -15.62 17.52 18.39
N TRP A 195 -14.62 17.86 19.20
CA TRP A 195 -14.26 17.15 20.42
C TRP A 195 -15.32 17.24 21.53
N THR A 196 -16.40 18.01 21.33
CA THR A 196 -17.56 18.01 22.22
C THR A 196 -18.56 16.88 21.90
N GLU A 197 -18.46 16.26 20.73
CA GLU A 197 -19.33 15.16 20.30
C GLU A 197 -18.70 13.79 20.59
N VAL A 198 -19.53 12.79 20.92
CA VAL A 198 -19.08 11.40 21.09
C VAL A 198 -18.77 10.79 19.72
N ILE A 199 -17.61 10.18 19.57
CA ILE A 199 -17.21 9.48 18.35
C ILE A 199 -18.01 8.18 18.21
N ASP A 200 -18.92 8.14 17.23
CA ASP A 200 -19.61 6.90 16.87
C ASP A 200 -18.65 5.85 16.29
N VAL A 201 -18.99 4.57 16.49
CA VAL A 201 -18.25 3.41 15.97
C VAL A 201 -18.08 3.50 14.46
N SER A 202 -19.08 3.95 13.71
CA SER A 202 -18.99 4.08 12.25
C SER A 202 -17.94 5.11 11.83
N ASN A 203 -17.84 6.23 12.56
CA ASN A 203 -16.79 7.22 12.34
C ASN A 203 -15.42 6.64 12.71
N LEU A 204 -15.31 5.99 13.87
CA LEU A 204 -14.06 5.36 14.28
C LEU A 204 -13.58 4.32 13.25
N GLN A 205 -14.50 3.61 12.61
CA GLN A 205 -14.21 2.64 11.56
C GLN A 205 -13.59 3.27 10.32
N VAL A 206 -14.27 4.27 9.72
CA VAL A 206 -13.82 4.88 8.46
C VAL A 206 -12.56 5.75 8.62
N HIS A 207 -12.23 6.15 9.86
CA HIS A 207 -11.04 6.92 10.20
C HIS A 207 -9.96 6.06 10.87
N ALA A 208 -10.10 5.75 12.16
CA ALA A 208 -9.04 5.13 12.95
C ALA A 208 -8.75 3.69 12.54
N PHE A 209 -9.77 2.83 12.43
CA PHE A 209 -9.56 1.44 12.02
C PHE A 209 -9.08 1.33 10.57
N ASN A 210 -9.53 2.21 9.68
CA ASN A 210 -9.01 2.32 8.33
C ASN A 210 -7.46 2.46 8.31
N SER A 211 -6.92 3.42 9.08
CA SER A 211 -5.46 3.57 9.23
C SER A 211 -4.80 2.37 9.91
N LEU A 212 -5.43 1.80 10.94
CA LEU A 212 -4.89 0.65 11.66
C LEU A 212 -4.77 -0.59 10.74
N LEU A 213 -5.78 -0.85 9.92
CA LEU A 213 -5.79 -1.97 8.98
C LEU A 213 -4.72 -1.82 7.91
N VAL A 214 -4.50 -0.60 7.40
CA VAL A 214 -3.38 -0.31 6.50
C VAL A 214 -2.04 -0.52 7.20
N PHE A 215 -1.89 -0.10 8.45
CA PHE A 215 -0.67 -0.34 9.22
C PHE A 215 -0.40 -1.85 9.41
N LEU A 216 -1.45 -2.63 9.71
CA LEU A 216 -1.38 -4.09 9.79
C LEU A 216 -1.03 -4.71 8.44
N GLU A 217 -1.58 -4.21 7.34
CA GLU A 217 -1.24 -4.64 5.98
C GLU A 217 0.25 -4.45 5.70
N HIS A 218 0.81 -3.28 6.04
CA HIS A 218 2.26 -3.04 5.94
C HIS A 218 3.07 -3.95 6.86
N SER A 219 2.52 -4.39 7.99
CA SER A 219 3.22 -5.24 8.95
C SER A 219 3.23 -6.71 8.54
N VAL A 220 2.17 -7.19 7.91
CA VAL A 220 2.00 -8.60 7.53
C VAL A 220 2.56 -8.90 6.15
N SER A 221 2.40 -8.00 5.19
CA SER A 221 2.62 -8.29 3.78
C SER A 221 4.04 -8.01 3.32
N ALA A 222 4.57 -8.89 2.47
CA ALA A 222 5.90 -8.73 1.91
C ALA A 222 5.95 -7.73 0.74
N ILE A 223 4.85 -7.02 0.41
CA ILE A 223 4.79 -6.06 -0.69
C ILE A 223 5.80 -4.93 -0.48
N PRO A 224 6.67 -4.63 -1.47
CA PRO A 224 7.57 -3.49 -1.41
C PRO A 224 6.83 -2.16 -1.49
N TYR A 225 7.34 -1.14 -0.78
CA TYR A 225 6.83 0.23 -0.88
C TYR A 225 7.88 1.14 -1.53
N ARG A 226 7.53 1.85 -2.60
CA ARG A 226 8.43 2.68 -3.41
C ARG A 226 8.06 4.15 -3.29
N LEU A 227 9.04 5.03 -3.10
CA LEU A 227 8.79 6.49 -3.03
C LEU A 227 8.20 7.06 -4.32
N LEU A 228 8.62 6.57 -5.49
CA LEU A 228 8.12 7.08 -6.77
C LEU A 228 6.67 6.66 -7.06
N HIS A 229 6.11 5.72 -6.29
CA HIS A 229 4.70 5.35 -6.38
C HIS A 229 3.77 6.36 -5.70
N VAL A 230 4.31 7.47 -5.17
CA VAL A 230 3.54 8.65 -4.71
C VAL A 230 2.60 9.21 -5.78
N VAL A 231 2.85 8.92 -7.06
CA VAL A 231 1.95 9.28 -8.16
C VAL A 231 0.55 8.67 -8.01
N TYR A 232 0.41 7.47 -7.44
CA TYR A 232 -0.90 6.81 -7.29
C TYR A 232 -1.82 7.47 -6.25
N PRO A 233 -1.36 7.78 -5.01
CA PRO A 233 -2.16 8.60 -4.11
C PRO A 233 -2.41 10.00 -4.69
N LEU A 234 -1.46 10.63 -5.39
CA LEU A 234 -1.71 11.94 -6.03
C LEU A 234 -2.85 11.89 -7.05
N LEU A 235 -2.87 10.87 -7.91
CA LEU A 235 -3.95 10.65 -8.88
C LEU A 235 -5.30 10.40 -8.20
N TYR A 236 -5.32 9.62 -7.11
CA TYR A 236 -6.52 9.40 -6.32
C TYR A 236 -7.05 10.69 -5.69
N GLY A 237 -6.17 11.51 -5.12
CA GLY A 237 -6.52 12.83 -4.58
C GLY A 237 -7.08 13.76 -5.66
N LEU A 238 -6.43 13.81 -6.83
CA LEU A 238 -6.92 14.59 -7.97
C LEU A 238 -8.31 14.13 -8.43
N LEU A 239 -8.54 12.82 -8.51
CA LEU A 239 -9.85 12.27 -8.86
C LEU A 239 -10.93 12.73 -7.89
N TYR A 240 -10.64 12.71 -6.59
CA TYR A 240 -11.59 13.21 -5.58
C TYR A 240 -11.80 14.73 -5.67
N LEU A 241 -10.75 15.51 -5.96
CA LEU A 241 -10.89 16.95 -6.18
C LEU A 241 -11.81 17.24 -7.36
N LEU A 242 -11.63 16.55 -8.48
CA LEU A 242 -12.51 16.65 -9.65
C LEU A 242 -13.96 16.27 -9.31
N PHE A 243 -14.16 15.20 -8.54
CA PHE A 243 -15.48 14.84 -8.02
C PHE A 243 -16.07 15.95 -7.15
N SER A 244 -15.30 16.51 -6.21
CA SER A 244 -15.78 17.54 -5.29
C SER A 244 -16.16 18.82 -6.03
N LEU A 245 -15.41 19.19 -7.07
CA LEU A 245 -15.72 20.31 -7.95
C LEU A 245 -17.03 20.04 -8.69
N TYR A 246 -17.14 18.88 -9.33
CA TYR A 246 -18.37 18.48 -10.01
C TYR A 246 -19.58 18.49 -9.06
N TYR A 247 -19.43 17.93 -7.85
CA TYR A 247 -20.49 17.89 -6.84
C TYR A 247 -21.00 19.29 -6.49
N TRP A 248 -20.09 20.26 -6.30
CA TRP A 248 -20.41 21.66 -6.09
C TRP A 248 -21.06 22.34 -7.31
N THR A 249 -20.62 22.04 -8.55
CA THR A 249 -21.24 22.65 -9.74
C THR A 249 -22.72 22.29 -9.91
N THR A 250 -23.19 21.19 -9.31
CA THR A 250 -24.62 20.80 -9.38
C THR A 250 -25.52 21.66 -8.48
N ASP A 251 -25.00 22.18 -7.37
CA ASP A 251 -25.66 23.15 -6.48
C ASP A 251 -24.55 23.73 -5.59
N HIS A 252 -24.34 25.05 -5.64
CA HIS A 252 -23.21 25.71 -4.97
C HIS A 252 -23.29 25.64 -3.44
N ARG A 253 -24.42 25.20 -2.89
CA ARG A 253 -24.61 24.89 -1.46
C ARG A 253 -24.04 23.54 -1.06
N LYS A 254 -23.75 22.65 -2.02
CA LYS A 254 -23.18 21.32 -1.79
C LYS A 254 -21.67 21.42 -1.56
N VAL A 255 -21.33 21.77 -0.32
CA VAL A 255 -19.95 21.76 0.18
C VAL A 255 -19.73 20.47 0.95
N VAL A 256 -18.75 19.65 0.53
CA VAL A 256 -18.48 18.38 1.23
C VAL A 256 -17.87 18.65 2.60
N TYR A 257 -16.79 19.44 2.65
CA TYR A 257 -16.14 19.83 3.89
C TYR A 257 -15.84 21.33 3.85
N PRO A 258 -15.79 22.03 4.99
CA PRO A 258 -15.40 23.44 5.04
C PRO A 258 -14.03 23.71 4.39
N ILE A 259 -13.10 22.75 4.48
CA ILE A 259 -11.75 22.82 3.87
C ILE A 259 -11.76 22.58 2.34
N LEU A 260 -12.88 22.12 1.77
CA LEU A 260 -13.10 21.94 0.33
C LEU A 260 -14.30 22.79 -0.15
N ASP A 261 -14.46 23.98 0.43
CA ASP A 261 -15.49 24.94 0.02
C ASP A 261 -15.04 25.71 -1.24
N TRP A 262 -15.57 25.29 -2.40
CA TRP A 262 -15.30 25.93 -3.69
C TRP A 262 -15.83 27.37 -3.80
N ASN A 263 -16.71 27.81 -2.89
CA ASN A 263 -17.10 29.21 -2.80
C ASN A 263 -15.98 30.10 -2.21
N LYS A 264 -14.94 29.49 -1.62
CA LYS A 264 -13.78 30.15 -1.01
C LYS A 264 -12.48 29.66 -1.68
N PRO A 265 -12.19 30.10 -2.92
CA PRO A 265 -11.13 29.53 -3.75
C PRO A 265 -9.73 29.63 -3.14
N TRP A 266 -9.47 30.64 -2.30
CA TRP A 266 -8.18 30.78 -1.62
C TRP A 266 -7.99 29.75 -0.50
N ILE A 267 -9.03 29.38 0.26
CA ILE A 267 -8.95 28.38 1.33
C ILE A 267 -8.66 27.02 0.72
N ILE A 268 -9.44 26.62 -0.28
CA ILE A 268 -9.26 25.33 -0.93
C ILE A 268 -7.89 25.26 -1.63
N ALA A 269 -7.39 26.34 -2.24
CA ALA A 269 -6.04 26.37 -2.81
C ALA A 269 -4.96 26.11 -1.76
N VAL A 270 -5.04 26.77 -0.58
CA VAL A 270 -4.12 26.53 0.53
C VAL A 270 -4.23 25.08 1.04
N CYS A 271 -5.44 24.53 1.17
CA CYS A 271 -5.65 23.15 1.58
C CYS A 271 -5.10 22.14 0.57
N ILE A 272 -5.31 22.35 -0.74
CA ILE A 272 -4.77 21.48 -1.81
C ILE A 272 -3.24 21.50 -1.77
N ILE A 273 -2.62 22.68 -1.65
CA ILE A 273 -1.16 22.80 -1.58
C ILE A 273 -0.63 22.09 -0.32
N SER A 274 -1.24 22.37 0.83
CA SER A 274 -0.80 21.80 2.11
C SER A 274 -0.98 20.28 2.16
N ILE A 275 -2.13 19.75 1.73
CA ILE A 275 -2.39 18.31 1.74
C ILE A 275 -1.57 17.61 0.65
N GLY A 276 -1.57 18.13 -0.58
CA GLY A 276 -0.96 17.50 -1.74
C GLY A 276 0.57 17.52 -1.73
N PHE A 277 1.19 18.60 -1.25
CA PHE A 277 2.66 18.78 -1.30
C PHE A 277 3.35 18.67 0.05
N VAL A 278 2.62 18.67 1.17
CA VAL A 278 3.21 18.50 2.51
C VAL A 278 2.70 17.21 3.15
N LEU A 279 1.41 17.12 3.48
CA LEU A 279 0.89 16.00 4.25
C LEU A 279 0.99 14.66 3.50
N LEU A 280 0.64 14.63 2.21
CA LEU A 280 0.69 13.41 1.40
C LEU A 280 2.12 12.87 1.25
N PRO A 281 3.14 13.67 0.85
CA PRO A 281 4.53 13.20 0.83
C PRO A 281 5.03 12.74 2.19
N LEU A 282 4.63 13.39 3.30
CA LEU A 282 4.98 12.95 4.64
C LEU A 282 4.37 11.59 4.99
N CYS A 283 3.08 11.38 4.73
CA CYS A 283 2.42 10.10 4.96
C CYS A 283 2.99 8.98 4.07
N HIS A 284 3.26 9.27 2.80
CA HIS A 284 3.88 8.33 1.88
C HIS A 284 5.32 7.99 2.32
N GLY A 285 6.09 9.01 2.70
CA GLY A 285 7.42 8.86 3.25
C GLY A 285 7.45 8.04 4.55
N PHE A 286 6.47 8.23 5.44
CA PHE A 286 6.33 7.43 6.66
C PHE A 286 6.22 5.94 6.34
N TYR A 287 5.34 5.54 5.43
CA TYR A 287 5.19 4.13 5.06
C TYR A 287 6.40 3.57 4.32
N PHE A 288 7.09 4.39 3.54
CA PHE A 288 8.37 4.03 2.95
C PHE A 288 9.45 3.79 4.02
N LEU A 289 9.55 4.66 5.03
CA LEU A 289 10.48 4.48 6.14
C LEU A 289 10.13 3.26 6.97
N LEU A 290 8.84 3.02 7.23
CA LEU A 290 8.36 1.80 7.90
C LEU A 290 8.75 0.55 7.10
N TYR A 291 8.63 0.60 5.77
CA TYR A 291 9.10 -0.45 4.87
C TYR A 291 10.60 -0.69 5.02
N LYS A 292 11.43 0.35 4.89
CA LYS A 292 12.89 0.21 5.03
C LYS A 292 13.31 -0.25 6.42
N GLY A 293 12.62 0.21 7.47
CA GLY A 293 12.83 -0.22 8.85
C GLY A 293 12.57 -1.71 9.04
N ARG A 294 11.42 -2.22 8.54
CA ARG A 294 11.10 -3.65 8.59
C ARG A 294 12.13 -4.50 7.84
N MET A 295 12.58 -4.01 6.69
CA MET A 295 13.60 -4.66 5.87
C MET A 295 14.96 -4.72 6.57
N ALA A 296 15.34 -3.66 7.28
CA ALA A 296 16.56 -3.64 8.07
C ALA A 296 16.50 -4.61 9.27
N LEU A 297 15.35 -4.69 9.96
CA LEU A 297 15.13 -5.65 11.05
C LEU A 297 15.20 -7.10 10.55
N TYR A 298 14.54 -7.39 9.42
CA TYR A 298 14.58 -8.70 8.81
C TYR A 298 16.02 -9.11 8.45
N ARG A 299 16.82 -8.19 7.88
CA ARG A 299 18.24 -8.44 7.57
C ARG A 299 19.07 -8.74 8.82
N ARG A 300 18.86 -8.00 9.91
CA ARG A 300 19.60 -8.20 11.17
C ARG A 300 19.36 -9.58 11.77
N ASN A 301 18.10 -9.99 11.86
CA ASN A 301 17.75 -11.30 12.42
C ASN A 301 18.29 -12.45 11.55
N PHE A 302 18.35 -12.25 10.23
CA PHE A 302 18.93 -13.23 9.32
C PHE A 302 20.45 -13.41 9.47
N LEU A 303 21.19 -12.31 9.68
CA LEU A 303 22.64 -12.37 9.90
C LEU A 303 23.01 -13.09 11.21
N PHE A 304 22.18 -12.97 12.25
CA PHE A 304 22.39 -13.65 13.53
C PHE A 304 22.11 -15.16 13.49
N CYS A 305 21.26 -15.65 12.58
CA CYS A 305 20.99 -17.09 12.46
C CYS A 305 22.03 -17.88 11.65
N ARG A 306 23.04 -17.21 11.06
CA ARG A 306 24.11 -17.83 10.27
C ARG A 306 25.50 -17.80 10.95
N VAL A 307 25.58 -17.32 12.19
CA VAL A 307 26.76 -17.39 13.06
C VAL A 307 26.49 -18.44 14.14
#